data_AF-A0AB39SVH0-F1
#
_entry.id   AF-A0AB39SVH0-F1
#
_cell.length_a   1.000
_cell.length_b   1.000
_cell.length_c   1.000
_cell.angle_alpha   90.00
_cell.angle_beta   90.00
_cell.angle_gamma   90.00
#
_symmetry.space_group_name_H-M   'P 1'
#
loop_
_entity.id
_entity.type
_entity.pdbx_description
1 polymer ?
#
loop_
_entity_poly.entity_id
_entity_poly.type
_entity_poly.pdbx_seq_one_letter_code
_entity_poly.pdbx_strand_id
1 'polypeptide(L)'
;MRGWAPSGALASNVEITSATVQLGDVIQIGGQPCRVADLFQLPGGAKRLLFESGELLTMHSRTRLIALRMLRGGDSRRAFSPSHHRR
;
A
#
# COMPACT_ATOMS: atom_id res chain seq x y z
N MET A 1 -17.26 -14.94 -0.10
CA MET A 1 -16.06 -14.10 0.09
C MET A 1 -15.08 -14.43 -1.01
N ARG A 2 -14.84 -13.54 -1.99
CA ARG A 2 -13.82 -13.80 -3.03
C ARG A 2 -12.45 -13.57 -2.41
N GLY A 3 -11.61 -14.61 -2.39
CA GLY A 3 -10.22 -14.49 -1.98
C GLY A 3 -9.53 -13.48 -2.90
N TRP A 4 -9.05 -12.38 -2.33
CA TRP A 4 -8.09 -11.53 -3.01
C TRP A 4 -6.84 -12.35 -3.27
N ALA A 5 -6.64 -12.77 -4.52
CA ALA A 5 -5.41 -13.37 -5.00
C ALA A 5 -4.66 -12.31 -5.81
N PRO A 6 -3.41 -11.96 -5.46
CA PRO A 6 -2.61 -11.04 -6.26
C PRO A 6 -2.34 -11.67 -7.62
N SER A 7 -3.12 -11.31 -8.63
CA SER A 7 -2.88 -11.71 -10.01
C SER A 7 -1.70 -10.89 -10.55
N GLY A 8 -0.51 -11.51 -10.59
CA GLY A 8 0.65 -11.01 -11.35
C GLY A 8 1.39 -9.78 -10.83
N ALA A 9 0.99 -9.18 -9.72
CA ALA A 9 1.69 -8.03 -9.12
C ALA A 9 2.61 -8.48 -7.97
N LEU A 10 3.87 -8.06 -8.02
CA LEU A 10 4.87 -8.36 -6.99
C LEU A 10 4.47 -7.68 -5.68
N ALA A 11 4.38 -8.41 -4.58
CA ALA A 11 4.17 -7.83 -3.26
C ALA A 11 5.51 -7.77 -2.52
N SER A 12 5.74 -6.71 -1.74
CA SER A 12 6.93 -6.57 -0.90
C SER A 12 6.54 -6.21 0.53
N ASN A 13 7.26 -6.76 1.50
CA ASN A 13 7.18 -6.33 2.89
C ASN A 13 7.90 -5.00 3.03
N VAL A 14 7.17 -3.97 3.46
CA VAL A 14 7.69 -2.61 3.63
C VAL A 14 7.39 -2.17 5.05
N GLU A 15 8.38 -1.57 5.69
CA GLU A 15 8.16 -0.90 6.96
C GLU A 15 7.44 0.43 6.72
N ILE A 16 6.30 0.60 7.39
CA ILE A 16 5.45 1.77 7.28
C ILE A 16 5.39 2.53 8.61
N THR A 17 5.25 3.83 8.48
CA THR A 17 5.02 4.80 9.55
C THR A 17 3.72 5.54 9.27
N SER A 18 3.29 6.40 10.20
CA SER A 18 2.14 7.28 9.94
C SER A 18 2.34 8.18 8.71
N ALA A 19 3.59 8.46 8.30
CA ALA A 19 3.88 9.28 7.12
C ALA A 19 3.93 8.46 5.82
N THR A 20 4.24 7.16 5.89
CA THR A 20 4.56 6.33 4.70
C THR A 20 3.53 5.26 4.38
N VAL A 21 2.56 5.02 5.27
CA VAL A 21 1.42 4.13 4.99
C VAL A 21 0.58 4.64 3.82
N GLN A 22 0.14 3.73 2.96
CA GLN A 22 -0.61 4.01 1.74
C GLN A 22 -1.94 3.26 1.71
N LEU A 23 -2.88 3.80 0.92
CA LEU A 23 -4.11 3.10 0.58
C LEU A 23 -3.78 1.78 -0.14
N GLY A 24 -4.46 0.72 0.25
CA GLY A 24 -4.27 -0.62 -0.28
C GLY A 24 -3.12 -1.40 0.34
N ASP A 25 -2.32 -0.81 1.24
CA ASP A 25 -1.37 -1.56 2.07
C ASP A 25 -2.12 -2.63 2.88
N VAL A 26 -1.53 -3.80 3.03
CA VAL A 26 -2.11 -4.88 3.84
C VAL A 26 -1.27 -5.06 5.10
N ILE A 27 -1.88 -4.84 6.25
CA ILE A 27 -1.25 -5.00 7.57
C ILE A 27 -1.74 -6.31 8.17
N GLN A 28 -0.85 -7.12 8.72
CA GLN A 28 -1.24 -8.32 9.46
C GLN A 28 -1.58 -7.93 10.90
N ILE A 29 -2.83 -8.14 11.31
CA ILE A 29 -3.31 -7.84 12.67
C ILE A 29 -3.95 -9.12 13.22
N GLY A 30 -3.44 -9.63 14.33
CA GLY A 30 -3.97 -10.86 14.94
C GLY A 30 -3.94 -12.09 14.01
N GLY A 31 -3.02 -12.13 13.04
CA GLY A 31 -2.95 -13.17 12.01
C GLY A 31 -3.93 -13.01 10.85
N GLN A 32 -4.66 -11.89 10.78
CA GLN A 32 -5.59 -11.58 9.70
C GLN A 32 -5.04 -10.44 8.81
N PRO A 33 -5.15 -10.58 7.47
CA PRO A 33 -4.79 -9.50 6.56
C PRO A 33 -5.84 -8.38 6.58
N CYS A 34 -5.45 -7.21 7.06
CA CYS A 34 -6.28 -6.01 7.10
C CYS A 34 -5.80 -5.02 6.04
N ARG A 35 -6.60 -4.83 4.98
CA ARG A 35 -6.26 -3.92 3.87
C ARG A 35 -6.75 -2.51 4.16
N VAL A 36 -5.85 -1.54 4.06
CA VAL A 36 -6.14 -0.12 4.27
C VAL A 36 -7.03 0.40 3.15
N ALA A 37 -8.25 0.80 3.49
CA ALA A 37 -9.25 1.35 2.58
C ALA A 37 -9.30 2.88 2.61
N ASP A 38 -9.04 3.49 3.77
CA ASP A 38 -9.00 4.95 3.92
C ASP A 38 -7.99 5.40 4.99
N LEU A 39 -7.55 6.65 4.90
CA LEU A 39 -6.52 7.26 5.73
C LEU A 39 -6.94 8.65 6.20
N PHE A 40 -7.10 8.85 7.50
CA PHE A 40 -7.40 10.16 8.09
C PHE A 40 -6.24 10.69 8.92
N GLN A 41 -5.79 11.91 8.64
CA GLN A 41 -4.70 12.54 9.38
C GLN A 41 -5.20 13.05 10.74
N LEU A 42 -4.42 12.81 11.79
CA LEU A 42 -4.72 13.24 13.15
C LEU A 42 -3.67 14.25 13.64
N PRO A 43 -3.98 15.03 14.70
CA PRO A 43 -3.00 15.90 15.35
C PRO A 43 -1.75 15.15 15.79
N GLY A 44 -0.62 15.86 15.88
CA GLY A 44 0.66 15.29 16.33
C GLY A 44 1.30 14.30 15.34
N GLY A 45 0.89 14.32 14.07
CA GLY A 45 1.42 13.44 13.02
C GLY A 45 0.94 11.99 13.12
N ALA A 46 -0.10 11.73 13.92
CA ALA A 46 -0.77 10.45 13.93
C ALA A 46 -1.68 10.28 12.70
N LYS A 47 -2.09 9.04 12.43
CA LYS A 47 -3.01 8.71 11.34
C LYS A 47 -3.98 7.63 11.79
N ARG A 48 -5.25 7.75 11.40
CA ARG A 48 -6.25 6.71 11.54
C ARG A 48 -6.35 5.96 10.22
N LEU A 49 -6.22 4.65 10.27
CA LEU A 49 -6.40 3.76 9.15
C LEU A 49 -7.80 3.15 9.27
N LEU A 50 -8.58 3.21 8.20
CA LEU A 50 -9.80 2.44 8.03
C LEU A 50 -9.47 1.24 7.15
N PHE A 51 -9.85 0.06 7.60
CA PHE A 51 -9.69 -1.17 6.83
C PHE A 51 -10.94 -1.51 6.01
N GLU A 52 -10.78 -2.30 4.95
CA GLU A 52 -11.90 -2.80 4.15
C GLU A 52 -12.94 -3.58 4.98
N SER A 53 -12.53 -4.17 6.10
CA SER A 53 -13.40 -4.83 7.09
C SER A 53 -14.28 -3.86 7.89
N GLY A 54 -13.96 -2.57 7.89
CA GLY A 54 -14.59 -1.53 8.73
C GLY A 54 -13.87 -1.26 10.04
N GLU A 55 -12.84 -2.04 10.38
CA GLU A 55 -12.03 -1.83 11.59
C GLU A 55 -11.15 -0.59 11.47
N LEU A 56 -10.79 -0.01 12.62
CA LEU A 56 -9.97 1.19 12.70
C LEU A 56 -8.70 0.91 13.50
N LEU A 57 -7.57 1.40 13.00
CA LEU A 57 -6.30 1.43 13.72
C LEU A 57 -5.78 2.86 13.81
N THR A 58 -5.48 3.33 15.02
CA THR A 58 -4.77 4.60 15.20
C THR A 58 -3.26 4.34 15.26
N MET A 59 -2.54 4.89 14.29
CA MET A 59 -1.09 4.82 14.17
C MET A 59 -0.48 6.14 14.64
N HIS A 60 0.26 6.12 15.76
CA HIS A 60 1.00 7.30 16.22
C HIS A 60 2.23 7.57 15.35
N SER A 61 2.77 8.79 15.44
CA SER A 61 3.94 9.24 14.66
C SER A 61 5.21 8.40 14.86
N ARG A 62 5.35 7.75 16.02
CA ARG A 62 6.48 6.87 16.34
C ARG A 62 6.22 5.39 16.04
N THR A 63 4.99 5.02 15.66
CA THR A 63 4.62 3.64 15.37
C THR A 63 5.23 3.22 14.04
N ARG A 64 5.90 2.05 14.05
CA ARG A 64 6.46 1.40 12.86
C ARG A 64 5.79 0.02 12.74
N LEU A 65 5.21 -0.30 11.58
CA LEU A 65 4.59 -1.60 11.30
C LEU A 65 5.15 -2.17 10.00
N ILE A 66 5.02 -3.47 9.79
CA ILE A 66 5.29 -4.09 8.50
C ILE A 66 3.97 -4.25 7.74
N ALA A 67 3.93 -3.74 6.51
CA ALA A 67 2.83 -3.92 5.59
C ALA A 67 3.29 -4.68 4.34
N LEU A 68 2.38 -5.39 3.70
CA LEU A 68 2.53 -5.89 2.35
C LEU A 68 2.04 -4.82 1.38
N ARG A 69 2.94 -4.36 0.51
CA ARG A 69 2.65 -3.38 -0.53
C ARG A 69 2.77 -4.01 -1.90
N MET A 70 1.75 -3.83 -2.72
CA MET A 70 1.75 -4.25 -4.12
C MET A 70 2.64 -3.30 -4.93
N LEU A 71 3.76 -3.82 -5.42
CA LEU A 71 4.54 -3.21 -6.47
C LEU A 71 3.77 -3.41 -7.78
N ARG A 72 3.35 -2.32 -8.41
CA ARG A 72 2.93 -2.39 -9.79
C ARG A 72 4.14 -2.86 -10.59
N GLY A 73 4.02 -4.03 -11.25
CA GLY A 73 5.05 -4.57 -12.12
C GLY A 73 5.55 -3.46 -13.05
N GLY A 74 6.88 -3.34 -13.15
CA GLY A 74 7.59 -2.14 -13.59
C GLY A 74 6.97 -1.39 -14.76
N ASP A 75 7.13 -0.07 -14.71
CA ASP A 75 6.85 0.88 -15.77
C ASP A 75 6.94 0.26 -17.18
N SER A 76 5.78 -0.17 -17.68
CA SER A 76 5.54 -0.49 -19.09
C SER A 76 5.51 0.79 -19.94
N ARG A 77 6.10 1.90 -19.44
CA ARG A 77 6.07 3.24 -20.03
C ARG A 77 7.41 3.71 -20.62
N ARG A 78 8.42 2.82 -20.72
CA ARG A 78 9.71 3.15 -21.37
C ARG A 78 10.05 2.39 -22.65
N ALA A 79 9.15 1.56 -23.17
CA ALA A 79 9.31 1.00 -24.52
C ALA A 79 8.38 1.73 -25.48
N PHE A 80 8.88 2.03 -26.68
CA PHE A 80 8.19 2.70 -27.80
C PHE A 80 8.23 4.24 -27.81
N SER A 81 9.45 4.81 -27.85
CA SER A 81 9.69 5.90 -28.81
C SER A 81 10.30 5.29 -30.07
N PRO A 82 9.59 5.22 -31.20
CA PRO A 82 10.22 4.84 -32.46
C PRO A 82 11.12 5.99 -32.91
N SER A 83 12.41 5.69 -33.03
CA SER A 83 13.42 6.57 -33.61
C SER A 83 13.00 6.90 -35.04
N HIS A 84 12.62 8.15 -35.30
CA HIS A 84 12.47 8.63 -36.67
C HIS A 84 13.85 8.64 -37.32
N HIS A 85 14.11 7.61 -38.14
CA HIS A 85 15.21 7.60 -39.09
C HIS A 85 14.95 8.73 -40.09
N ARG A 86 15.70 9.83 -39.99
CA ARG A 86 15.73 10.88 -40.99
C ARG A 86 16.91 10.60 -41.92
N ARG A 87 16.55 10.53 -43.20
CA ARG A 87 17.39 10.40 -44.40
C ARG A 87 18.68 11.21 -44.36
#